data_AF-A0A9J6H2H9-F1
#
_entry.id   AF-A0A9J6H2H9-F1
#
_cell.length_a   1.000
_cell.length_b   1.000
_cell.length_c   1.000
_cell.angle_alpha   90.00
_cell.angle_beta   90.00
_cell.angle_gamma   90.00
#
_symmetry.space_group_name_H-M   'P 1'
#
loop_
_entity.id
_entity.type
_entity.pdbx_description
1 polymer ?
#
loop_
_entity_poly.entity_id
_entity_poly.type
_entity_poly.pdbx_seq_one_letter_code
_entity_poly.pdbx_strand_id
1 'polypeptide(L)' 'MRSVLYTYLTCRVGLDLYEGTVRDNQKAGVLEPTVSKIKSLKFATEAAITILRIDDLIKLEPSPTSHDDRDECM' A
#
# COMPACT_ATOMS: atom_id res chain seq x y z
N MET A 1 17.96 7.74 -31.58
CA MET A 1 16.51 7.38 -31.55
C MET A 1 16.01 6.96 -30.15
N ARG A 2 16.58 7.48 -29.04
CA ARG A 2 16.15 7.17 -27.66
C ARG A 2 15.62 8.38 -26.88
N SER A 3 15.69 9.59 -27.44
CA SER A 3 15.36 10.83 -26.72
C SER A 3 13.87 11.18 -26.67
N VAL A 4 13.00 10.48 -27.41
CA VAL A 4 11.55 10.81 -27.51
C VAL A 4 10.69 9.98 -26.55
N LEU A 5 11.18 8.87 -25.99
CA LEU A 5 10.38 8.02 -25.08
C LEU A 5 10.24 8.60 -23.66
N TYR A 6 11.22 9.37 -23.18
CA TYR A 6 11.22 9.90 -21.80
C TYR A 6 10.34 11.13 -21.59
N THR A 7 9.89 11.78 -22.66
CA THR A 7 9.03 12.97 -22.59
C THR A 7 7.59 12.65 -22.14
N TYR A 8 7.16 11.38 -22.21
CA TYR A 8 5.79 10.94 -21.91
C TYR A 8 5.52 10.58 -20.43
N LEU A 9 6.49 10.74 -19.52
CA LEU A 9 6.34 10.45 -18.09
C LEU A 9 6.09 11.72 -17.25
N THR A 10 5.36 12.69 -17.81
CA THR A 10 5.02 13.92 -17.10
C THR A 10 3.67 13.74 -16.40
N CYS A 11 3.67 13.60 -15.07
CA CYS A 11 2.46 13.73 -14.26
C CYS A 11 2.07 15.21 -14.26
N ARG A 12 1.46 15.65 -15.36
CA ARG A 12 1.14 17.07 -15.62
C ARG A 12 -0.07 17.56 -14.85
N VAL A 13 -0.86 16.66 -14.29
CA VAL A 13 -2.17 16.97 -13.74
C VAL A 13 -2.31 16.24 -12.42
N GLY A 14 -2.59 17.00 -11.38
CA GLY A 14 -2.96 16.51 -10.06
C GLY A 14 -4.06 17.34 -9.45
N LEU A 15 -4.38 17.01 -8.21
CA LEU A 15 -5.45 17.65 -7.46
C LEU A 15 -4.85 18.63 -6.45
N ASP A 16 -5.38 19.85 -6.43
CA ASP A 16 -5.20 20.76 -5.30
C ASP A 16 -6.23 20.43 -4.23
N LEU A 17 -5.78 20.13 -3.02
CA LEU A 17 -6.67 19.81 -1.91
C LEU A 17 -7.16 21.08 -1.18
N TYR A 18 -6.52 22.23 -1.39
CA TYR A 18 -6.95 23.49 -0.77
C TYR A 18 -8.13 24.11 -1.52
N GLU A 19 -8.02 24.19 -2.85
CA GLU A 19 -9.05 24.77 -3.71
C GLU A 19 -9.98 23.72 -4.34
N GLY A 20 -9.62 22.43 -4.26
CA GLY A 20 -10.38 21.34 -4.89
C GLY A 20 -10.28 21.33 -6.42
N THR A 21 -9.35 22.09 -7.00
CA THR A 21 -9.21 22.27 -8.45
C THR A 21 -8.11 21.38 -9.02
N VAL A 22 -8.20 21.16 -10.33
CA VAL A 22 -7.17 20.45 -11.07
C VAL A 22 -5.99 21.40 -11.32
N ARG A 23 -4.77 20.98 -10.97
CA ARG A 23 -3.55 21.79 -11.13
C ARG A 23 -2.39 21.01 -11.72
N ASP A 24 -1.37 21.74 -12.16
CA ASP A 24 -0.11 21.17 -12.61
C ASP A 24 0.83 20.91 -11.41
N ASN A 25 0.97 19.62 -11.06
CA ASN A 25 1.80 19.20 -9.92
C ASN A 25 3.29 19.50 -10.11
N GLN A 26 3.79 19.55 -11.36
CA GLN A 26 5.19 19.89 -11.61
C GLN A 26 5.46 21.36 -11.27
N LYS A 27 4.56 22.25 -11.70
CA LYS A 27 4.65 23.69 -11.39
C LYS A 27 4.40 23.98 -9.91
N ALA A 28 3.52 23.20 -9.28
CA ALA A 28 3.27 23.29 -7.84
C ALA A 28 4.40 22.70 -6.97
N GLY A 29 5.45 22.12 -7.58
CA GLY A 29 6.60 21.53 -6.87
C GLY A 29 6.30 20.17 -6.22
N VAL A 30 5.18 19.55 -6.54
CA VAL A 30 4.76 18.24 -6.01
C VAL A 30 5.27 17.14 -6.95
N LEU A 31 6.44 16.60 -6.63
CA LEU A 31 7.13 15.58 -7.42
C LEU A 31 7.21 14.26 -6.64
N GLU A 32 6.96 13.16 -7.34
CA GLU A 32 7.15 11.82 -6.79
C GLU A 32 8.10 11.01 -7.70
N PRO A 33 9.06 10.25 -7.13
CA PRO A 33 9.91 9.35 -7.90
C PRO A 33 9.11 8.25 -8.61
N THR A 34 9.37 8.04 -9.89
CA THR A 34 8.76 6.95 -10.69
C THR A 34 8.96 5.57 -10.05
N VAL A 35 10.13 5.35 -9.43
CA VAL A 35 10.46 4.08 -8.79
C VAL A 35 9.49 3.75 -7.64
N SER A 36 9.05 4.77 -6.88
CA SER A 36 8.06 4.62 -5.82
C SER A 36 6.75 4.09 -6.38
N LYS A 37 6.18 4.77 -7.38
CA LYS A 37 4.92 4.38 -8.04
C LYS A 37 4.94 2.95 -8.58
N ILE A 38 6.03 2.57 -9.25
CA ILE A 38 6.15 1.22 -9.82
C ILE A 38 6.19 0.16 -8.72
N LYS A 39 6.99 0.38 -7.66
CA LYS A 39 7.12 -0.59 -6.57
C LYS A 39 5.82 -0.71 -5.79
N SER A 40 5.15 0.40 -5.51
CA SER A 40 3.86 0.41 -4.80
C SER A 40 2.79 -0.38 -5.56
N LEU A 41 2.68 -0.19 -6.88
CA LEU A 41 1.70 -0.93 -7.69
C LEU A 41 2.02 -2.44 -7.75
N LYS A 42 3.29 -2.80 -7.92
CA LYS A 42 3.71 -4.21 -7.91
C LYS A 42 3.39 -4.88 -6.58
N PHE A 43 3.76 -4.26 -5.48
CA PHE A 43 3.53 -4.80 -4.14
C PHE A 43 2.04 -4.95 -3.83
N ALA A 44 1.24 -3.92 -4.15
CA ALA A 44 -0.21 -3.97 -3.98
C ALA A 44 -0.85 -5.10 -4.80
N THR A 45 -0.36 -5.35 -6.02
CA THR A 45 -0.89 -6.39 -6.89
C THR A 45 -0.57 -7.79 -6.37
N GLU A 46 0.68 -8.04 -5.95
CA GLU A 46 1.06 -9.34 -5.35
C GLU A 46 0.25 -9.65 -4.09
N ALA A 47 0.06 -8.64 -3.22
CA ALA A 47 -0.77 -8.78 -2.02
C ALA A 47 -2.24 -9.05 -2.37
N ALA A 48 -2.81 -8.29 -3.31
CA ALA A 48 -4.19 -8.47 -3.74
C ALA A 48 -4.42 -9.86 -4.35
N ILE A 49 -3.53 -10.32 -5.23
CA ILE A 49 -3.60 -11.67 -5.80
C ILE A 49 -3.55 -12.73 -4.70
N THR A 50 -2.67 -12.55 -3.72
CA THR A 50 -2.54 -13.48 -2.60
C THR A 50 -3.85 -13.59 -1.82
N ILE A 51 -4.48 -12.45 -1.49
CA ILE A 51 -5.76 -12.42 -0.76
C ILE A 51 -6.91 -13.01 -1.59
N LEU A 52 -7.00 -12.64 -2.87
CA LEU A 52 -8.05 -13.11 -3.77
C LEU A 52 -8.00 -14.62 -4.04
N ARG A 53 -6.84 -15.25 -3.83
CA ARG A 53 -6.65 -16.69 -4.01
C ARG A 53 -6.96 -17.51 -2.77
N ILE A 54 -7.23 -16.88 -1.63
CA ILE A 54 -7.68 -17.59 -0.43
C ILE A 54 -9.12 -18.04 -0.68
N ASP A 55 -9.33 -19.35 -0.64
CA ASP A 55 -10.64 -19.98 -0.74
C ASP A 55 -11.29 -20.16 0.63
N ASP A 56 -10.54 -20.61 1.64
CA ASP A 56 -11.04 -20.86 2.99
C ASP A 56 -10.23 -20.16 4.10
N LEU A 57 -10.94 -19.72 5.15
CA LEU A 57 -10.36 -19.13 6.36
C LEU A 57 -10.69 -19.99 7.58
N ILE A 58 -9.69 -20.70 8.10
CA ILE A 58 -9.83 -21.48 9.34
C ILE A 58 -9.38 -20.61 10.52
N LYS A 59 -10.26 -20.45 11.51
CA LYS A 59 -9.95 -19.78 12.79
C LYS A 59 -9.93 -20.84 13.88
N LEU A 60 -8.83 -20.89 14.64
CA LEU A 60 -8.71 -21.73 15.83
C LEU A 60 -8.99 -20.86 17.05
N GLU A 61 -9.88 -21.32 17.93
CA GLU A 61 -10.01 -20.74 19.26
C GLU A 61 -8.74 -21.07 20.06
N PRO A 62 -8.18 -20.10 20.81
CA PRO A 62 -7.02 -20.36 21.64
C PRO A 62 -7.36 -21.46 22.66
N SER A 63 -6.45 -22.43 22.82
CA SER A 63 -6.60 -23.45 23.85
C SER A 63 -6.71 -22.79 25.22
N PRO A 64 -7.60 -23.24 26.11
CA PRO A 64 -7.61 -22.75 27.48
C PRO A 64 -6.22 -22.98 28.07
N THR A 65 -5.51 -21.90 28.38
CA THR A 65 -4.27 -21.98 29.14
C THR A 65 -4.63 -22.53 30.51
N SER A 66 -4.20 -23.75 30.83
CA SER A 66 -4.17 -24.24 32.20
C SER A 66 -3.12 -23.43 32.98
N HIS A 67 -3.45 -22.18 33.32
CA HIS A 67 -2.86 -21.52 34.48
C HIS A 67 -3.59 -22.07 35.69
N ASP A 68 -3.19 -23.27 36.12
CA ASP A 68 -3.36 -23.67 37.52
C ASP A 68 -2.35 -22.84 38.30
N ASP A 69 -2.77 -21.63 38.68
CA ASP A 69 -2.12 -20.85 39.73
C ASP A 69 -2.24 -21.63 41.04
N ARG A 70 -1.37 -22.62 41.25
CA ARG A 70 -1.13 -23.21 42.56
C ARG A 70 -0.21 -22.29 43.36
N ASP A 71 -0.67 -21.05 43.56
CA ASP A 71 -0.24 -20.19 44.67
C ASP A 71 -1.33 -20.26 45.75
N GLU A 72 -1.57 -21.47 46.26
CA GLU A 72 -2.37 -21.68 47.46
C GLU A 72 -1.74 -22.83 48.27
N CYS A 73 -0.71 -22.51 49.05
CA CYS A 73 -0.60 -22.94 50.45
C CYS A 73 0.65 -22.32 51.11
N MET A 74 0.41 -21.80 52.31
CA MET A 74 1.32 -21.40 53.39
C MET A 74 2.63 -22.19 53.50
#